data_AF-A0A7U9MLL5-F1
#
_entry.id   AF-A0A7U9MLL5-F1
#
_cell.length_a   1.000
_cell.length_b   1.000
_cell.length_c   1.000
_cell.angle_alpha   90.00
_cell.angle_beta   90.00
_cell.angle_gamma   90.00
#
_symmetry.space_group_name_H-M   'P 1'
#
loop_
_entity.id
_entity.type
_entity.pdbx_description
1 polymer ?
#
loop_
_entity_poly.entity_id
_entity_poly.type
_entity_poly.pdbx_seq_one_letter_code
_entity_poly.pdbx_strand_id
1 'polypeptide(L)'
;MKLEDMILVVENRKGTENNFLLDLTDYMGDVLGLWDDGYVVENIAGRISELYGTKKEKADWSDLYIAANKSIHASFCRSESQLRGFLAGHFNDGEWSFDTERCSKDCLDVLRIYNMQPDGKQVFPYLHYERVEHTFHAGEVLRNMNGSDYRVLAALSPQNLLLMSEPDGQIIVGRGVNLYERYPKGERPDSDSVVTGIEWDHGVYLGNDITRIDFDILKQEYGEPDRAENVSDLRNVVRRDFWMQKNVEQKERMPHRVRNAARDCLENTFGTSEPEVFDKMLDKGIYDGMYHAKEEQKQISGQQR
;
A
#
# COMPACT_ATOMS: atom_id res chain seq x y z
N MET A 1 20.13 8.19 -1.69
CA MET A 1 19.06 9.07 -2.21
C MET A 1 17.76 8.29 -2.33
N LYS A 2 16.59 8.92 -2.15
CA LYS A 2 15.30 8.26 -2.40
C LYS A 2 14.95 8.25 -3.88
N LEU A 3 14.14 7.28 -4.31
CA LEU A 3 13.62 7.21 -5.66
C LEU A 3 12.93 8.51 -6.09
N GLU A 4 12.16 9.13 -5.18
CA GLU A 4 11.36 10.32 -5.48
C GLU A 4 12.16 11.64 -5.53
N ASP A 5 13.46 11.58 -5.28
CA ASP A 5 14.38 12.70 -5.40
C ASP A 5 15.18 12.67 -6.72
N MET A 6 15.07 11.57 -7.48
CA MET A 6 15.66 11.42 -8.81
C MET A 6 14.86 12.22 -9.85
N ILE A 7 15.56 12.85 -10.78
CA ILE A 7 15.00 13.60 -11.91
C ILE A 7 15.27 12.81 -13.19
N LEU A 8 14.19 12.46 -13.89
CA LEU A 8 14.20 11.87 -15.22
C LEU A 8 14.39 12.99 -16.24
N VAL A 9 15.40 12.89 -17.10
CA VAL A 9 15.69 13.93 -18.11
C VAL A 9 15.72 13.34 -19.50
N VAL A 10 14.88 13.87 -20.40
CA VAL A 10 14.94 13.64 -21.85
C VAL A 10 15.50 14.89 -22.51
N GLU A 11 16.71 14.82 -23.06
CA GLU A 11 17.26 15.90 -23.89
C GLU A 11 17.06 15.57 -25.37
N ASN A 12 16.32 16.39 -26.10
CA ASN A 12 16.19 16.29 -27.54
C ASN A 12 17.18 17.23 -28.22
N ARG A 13 18.03 16.69 -29.10
CA ARG A 13 18.90 17.46 -29.99
C ARG A 13 18.66 17.04 -31.43
N LYS A 14 18.04 17.93 -32.21
CA LYS A 14 17.75 17.73 -33.64
C LYS A 14 16.97 16.42 -33.92
N GLY A 15 16.10 15.98 -33.02
CA GLY A 15 15.28 14.78 -33.18
C GLY A 15 15.93 13.49 -32.67
N THR A 16 17.16 13.54 -32.14
CA THR A 16 17.76 12.45 -31.38
C THR A 16 17.63 12.75 -29.89
N GLU A 17 17.16 11.78 -29.11
CA GLU A 17 16.88 11.94 -27.70
C GLU A 17 17.91 11.21 -26.84
N ASN A 18 18.38 11.86 -25.77
CA ASN A 18 19.26 11.25 -24.79
C ASN A 18 18.60 11.32 -23.42
N ASN A 19 18.40 10.14 -22.84
CA ASN A 19 17.84 9.97 -21.52
C ASN A 19 18.97 9.87 -20.51
N PHE A 20 18.85 10.57 -19.39
CA PHE A 20 19.78 10.45 -18.26
C PHE A 20 19.07 10.82 -16.96
N LEU A 21 19.68 10.48 -15.83
CA LEU A 21 19.11 10.62 -14.50
C LEU A 21 19.97 11.56 -13.67
N LEU A 22 19.36 12.61 -13.12
CA LEU A 22 20.06 13.59 -12.30
C LEU A 22 19.46 13.70 -10.91
N ASP A 23 20.28 14.07 -9.95
CA ASP A 23 19.80 14.69 -8.72
C ASP A 23 19.54 16.19 -8.92
N LEU A 24 18.97 16.85 -7.92
CA LEU A 24 18.65 18.27 -8.04
C LEU A 24 19.89 19.15 -8.20
N THR A 25 21.00 18.77 -7.57
CA THR A 25 22.25 19.54 -7.58
C THR A 25 22.87 19.49 -8.97
N ASP A 26 23.01 18.29 -9.54
CA ASP A 26 23.52 18.10 -10.90
C ASP A 26 22.55 18.63 -11.95
N TYR A 27 21.23 18.54 -11.76
CA TYR A 27 20.25 19.19 -12.65
C TYR A 27 20.43 20.71 -12.69
N MET A 28 20.61 21.34 -11.52
CA MET A 28 20.86 22.77 -11.46
C MET A 28 22.19 23.13 -12.16
N GLY A 29 23.24 22.35 -11.97
CA GLY A 29 24.53 22.54 -12.64
C GLY A 29 24.45 22.34 -14.16
N ASP A 30 24.12 21.12 -14.59
CA ASP A 30 24.29 20.64 -15.96
C ASP A 30 23.16 21.05 -16.90
N VAL A 31 21.93 21.20 -16.39
CA VAL A 31 20.76 21.55 -17.21
C VAL A 31 20.49 23.05 -17.17
N LEU A 32 20.53 23.67 -15.97
CA LEU A 32 20.25 25.09 -15.82
C LEU A 32 21.49 25.98 -16.00
N GLY A 33 22.68 25.38 -16.09
CA GLY A 33 23.94 26.07 -16.34
C GLY A 33 24.41 26.89 -15.13
N LEU A 34 24.01 26.49 -13.91
CA LEU A 34 24.24 27.29 -12.70
C LEU A 34 25.73 27.38 -12.30
N TRP A 35 26.55 26.47 -12.85
CA TRP A 35 28.00 26.45 -12.66
C TRP A 35 28.78 26.73 -13.96
N ASP A 36 28.09 26.98 -15.07
CA ASP A 36 28.71 27.25 -16.36
C ASP A 36 28.80 28.77 -16.59
N ASP A 37 30.00 29.25 -16.92
CA ASP A 37 30.25 30.67 -17.22
C ASP A 37 29.68 31.09 -18.59
N GLY A 38 29.27 30.13 -19.43
CA GLY A 38 28.88 30.36 -20.83
C GLY A 38 27.37 30.39 -21.14
N TYR A 39 26.53 29.78 -20.31
CA TYR A 39 25.09 29.68 -20.55
C TYR A 39 24.32 29.52 -19.23
N VAL A 40 23.47 30.48 -18.90
CA VAL A 40 22.58 30.40 -17.74
C VAL A 40 21.15 30.53 -18.22
N VAL A 41 20.30 29.59 -17.80
CA VAL A 41 18.86 29.65 -18.11
C VAL A 41 18.23 30.87 -17.42
N GLU A 42 17.47 31.67 -18.17
CA GLU A 42 16.70 32.75 -17.58
C GLU A 42 15.63 32.21 -16.62
N ASN A 43 15.46 32.89 -15.47
CA ASN A 43 14.46 32.53 -14.46
C ASN A 43 14.60 31.10 -13.90
N ILE A 44 15.79 30.76 -13.40
CA ILE A 44 16.09 29.51 -12.67
C ILE A 44 15.01 29.18 -11.63
N ALA A 45 14.59 30.16 -10.82
CA ALA A 45 13.59 29.94 -9.78
C ALA A 45 12.25 29.48 -10.35
N GLY A 46 11.79 30.06 -11.46
CA GLY A 46 10.61 29.62 -12.19
C GLY A 46 10.76 28.18 -12.70
N ARG A 47 11.91 27.82 -13.26
CA ARG A 47 12.18 26.46 -13.77
C ARG A 47 12.25 25.40 -12.69
N ILE A 48 12.86 25.73 -11.56
CA ILE A 48 12.85 24.87 -10.38
C ILE A 48 11.41 24.71 -9.87
N SER A 49 10.63 25.79 -9.84
CA SER A 49 9.21 25.73 -9.45
C SER A 49 8.37 24.86 -10.39
N GLU A 50 8.60 24.91 -11.70
CA GLU A 50 7.96 24.04 -12.69
C GLU A 50 8.34 22.57 -12.47
N LEU A 51 9.64 22.28 -12.29
CA LEU A 51 10.11 20.94 -11.99
C LEU A 51 9.47 20.40 -10.69
N TYR A 52 9.42 21.18 -9.62
CA TYR A 52 8.70 20.79 -8.39
C TYR A 52 7.19 20.63 -8.59
N GLY A 53 6.62 21.24 -9.62
CA GLY A 53 5.25 20.99 -10.06
C GLY A 53 5.02 19.52 -10.43
N THR A 54 6.03 18.88 -11.03
CA THR A 54 5.96 17.45 -11.42
C THR A 54 5.89 16.51 -10.22
N LYS A 55 6.62 16.82 -9.14
CA LYS A 55 6.56 16.08 -7.88
C LYS A 55 5.20 16.17 -7.18
N LYS A 56 4.42 17.22 -7.47
CA LYS A 56 3.09 17.49 -6.89
C LYS A 56 1.94 17.12 -7.83
N GLU A 57 2.23 16.36 -8.89
CA GLU A 57 1.25 15.93 -9.89
C GLU A 57 0.49 17.08 -10.58
N LYS A 58 1.10 18.27 -10.61
CA LYS A 58 0.52 19.43 -11.31
C LYS A 58 0.78 19.38 -12.82
N ALA A 59 1.82 18.65 -13.22
CA ALA A 59 2.24 18.42 -14.59
C ALA A 59 3.03 17.11 -14.64
N ASP A 60 3.06 16.42 -15.78
CA ASP A 60 3.88 15.21 -15.93
C ASP A 60 5.35 15.54 -16.18
N TRP A 61 5.62 16.66 -16.88
CA TRP A 61 6.96 17.09 -17.28
C TRP A 61 7.12 18.62 -17.13
N SER A 62 8.35 19.05 -16.92
CA SER A 62 8.80 20.44 -17.03
C SER A 62 9.60 20.58 -18.32
N ASP A 63 9.17 21.51 -19.17
CA ASP A 63 9.74 21.70 -20.50
C ASP A 63 10.63 22.93 -20.56
N LEU A 64 11.87 22.74 -21.00
CA LEU A 64 12.86 23.78 -21.22
C LEU A 64 13.29 23.79 -22.70
N TYR A 65 12.97 24.88 -23.39
CA TYR A 65 13.38 25.11 -24.77
C TYR A 65 14.61 26.02 -24.79
N ILE A 66 15.77 25.47 -25.16
CA ILE A 66 17.05 26.19 -25.17
C ILE A 66 17.27 26.86 -26.54
N ALA A 67 17.00 26.13 -27.61
CA ALA A 67 17.11 26.60 -28.98
C ALA A 67 16.11 25.86 -29.87
N ALA A 68 15.94 26.29 -31.13
CA ALA A 68 14.99 25.68 -32.08
C ALA A 68 15.20 24.17 -32.30
N ASN A 69 16.37 23.64 -31.95
CA ASN A 69 16.74 22.23 -32.11
C ASN A 69 17.27 21.59 -30.82
N LYS A 70 17.07 22.24 -29.66
CA LYS A 70 17.48 21.73 -28.36
C LYS A 70 16.37 21.99 -27.33
N SER A 71 15.76 20.92 -26.84
CA SER A 71 14.80 20.95 -25.73
C SER A 71 15.18 19.93 -24.66
N ILE A 72 14.71 20.18 -23.44
CA ILE A 72 14.87 19.30 -22.30
C ILE A 72 13.51 19.14 -21.64
N HIS A 73 13.11 17.89 -21.42
CA HIS A 73 11.91 17.51 -20.67
C HIS A 73 12.38 16.83 -19.39
N ALA A 74 12.00 17.38 -18.23
CA ALA A 74 12.45 16.88 -16.93
C ALA A 74 11.28 16.62 -15.97
N SER A 75 11.37 15.57 -15.16
CA SER A 75 10.34 15.22 -14.20
C SER A 75 10.93 14.52 -12.98
N PHE A 76 10.44 14.84 -11.77
CA PHE A 76 10.76 14.01 -10.61
C PHE A 76 10.17 12.61 -10.80
N CYS A 77 10.97 11.58 -10.52
CA CYS A 77 10.49 10.22 -10.52
C CYS A 77 9.46 10.04 -9.40
N ARG A 78 8.30 9.46 -9.71
CA ARG A 78 7.19 9.26 -8.76
C ARG A 78 7.03 7.81 -8.33
N SER A 79 7.50 6.87 -9.15
CA SER A 79 7.31 5.45 -8.89
C SER A 79 8.32 4.59 -9.64
N GLU A 80 8.48 3.36 -9.15
CA GLU A 80 9.29 2.33 -9.81
C GLU A 80 8.81 2.08 -11.25
N SER A 81 7.50 2.09 -11.48
CA SER A 81 6.87 1.91 -12.79
C SER A 81 7.21 3.04 -13.77
N GLN A 82 7.20 4.29 -13.32
CA GLN A 82 7.59 5.44 -14.14
C GLN A 82 9.07 5.33 -14.55
N LEU A 83 9.94 4.99 -13.61
CA LEU A 83 11.37 4.79 -13.88
C LEU A 83 11.59 3.68 -14.92
N ARG A 84 10.92 2.52 -14.78
CA ARG A 84 10.99 1.44 -15.78
C ARG A 84 10.54 1.90 -17.16
N GLY A 85 9.44 2.64 -17.24
CA GLY A 85 8.94 3.20 -18.51
C GLY A 85 9.95 4.15 -19.15
N PHE A 86 10.61 4.98 -18.34
CA PHE A 86 11.64 5.91 -18.80
C PHE A 86 12.88 5.21 -19.34
N LEU A 87 13.38 4.20 -18.61
CA LEU A 87 14.52 3.39 -19.04
C LEU A 87 14.19 2.53 -20.28
N ALA A 88 12.92 2.21 -20.51
CA ALA A 88 12.45 1.49 -21.69
C ALA A 88 12.13 2.41 -22.88
N GLY A 89 12.29 3.74 -22.72
CA GLY A 89 12.03 4.71 -23.77
C GLY A 89 10.55 5.01 -24.04
N HIS A 90 9.64 4.71 -23.11
CA HIS A 90 8.20 4.96 -23.29
C HIS A 90 7.82 6.45 -23.32
N PHE A 91 8.74 7.34 -22.97
CA PHE A 91 8.56 8.79 -23.00
C PHE A 91 9.35 9.47 -24.12
N ASN A 92 9.82 8.68 -25.09
CA ASN A 92 10.60 9.15 -26.22
C ASN A 92 9.76 9.11 -27.50
N ASP A 93 9.86 10.18 -28.30
CA ASP A 93 9.14 10.31 -29.55
C ASP A 93 9.99 9.90 -30.77
N GLY A 94 11.30 9.71 -30.58
CA GLY A 94 12.27 9.47 -31.66
C GLY A 94 13.32 8.40 -31.37
N GLU A 95 14.39 8.41 -32.16
CA GLU A 95 15.58 7.61 -31.87
C GLU A 95 16.21 8.10 -30.58
N TRP A 96 16.43 7.18 -29.64
CA TRP A 96 16.88 7.54 -28.31
C TRP A 96 18.00 6.63 -27.82
N SER A 97 18.80 7.17 -26.89
CA SER A 97 19.80 6.41 -26.15
C SER A 97 19.83 6.83 -24.68
N PHE A 98 20.35 5.97 -23.80
CA PHE A 98 20.54 6.31 -22.39
C PHE A 98 22.00 6.66 -22.11
N ASP A 99 22.24 7.89 -21.66
CA ASP A 99 23.56 8.42 -21.37
C ASP A 99 23.92 8.18 -19.89
N THR A 100 24.62 7.07 -19.65
CA THR A 100 25.04 6.69 -18.30
C THR A 100 26.15 7.61 -17.76
N GLU A 101 26.96 8.21 -18.64
CA GLU A 101 28.09 9.05 -18.22
C GLU A 101 27.62 10.39 -17.64
N ARG A 102 26.45 10.86 -18.08
CA ARG A 102 25.80 12.07 -17.57
C ARG A 102 24.92 11.84 -16.35
N CYS A 103 24.77 10.61 -15.88
CA CYS A 103 23.94 10.35 -14.72
C CYS A 103 24.65 10.73 -13.41
N SER A 104 23.90 11.30 -12.47
CA SER A 104 24.37 11.44 -11.09
C SER A 104 24.68 10.06 -10.51
N LYS A 105 25.78 9.96 -9.76
CA LYS A 105 26.24 8.66 -9.17
C LYS A 105 25.17 8.04 -8.28
N ASP A 106 24.56 8.86 -7.44
CA ASP A 106 23.49 8.42 -6.54
C ASP A 106 22.26 7.91 -7.30
N CYS A 107 21.99 8.41 -8.51
CA CYS A 107 20.90 7.89 -9.34
C CYS A 107 21.20 6.49 -9.88
N LEU A 108 22.45 6.23 -10.26
CA LEU A 108 22.90 4.89 -10.66
C LEU A 108 22.85 3.91 -9.48
N ASP A 109 23.15 4.38 -8.27
CA ASP A 109 22.99 3.58 -7.05
C ASP A 109 21.52 3.20 -6.81
N VAL A 110 20.58 4.13 -7.03
CA VAL A 110 19.14 3.82 -6.98
C VAL A 110 18.77 2.77 -8.04
N LEU A 111 19.27 2.85 -9.27
CA LEU A 111 19.04 1.80 -10.28
C LEU A 111 19.51 0.42 -9.79
N ARG A 112 20.70 0.35 -9.16
CA ARG A 112 21.22 -0.89 -8.57
C ARG A 112 20.28 -1.42 -7.49
N ILE A 113 19.84 -0.58 -6.56
CA ILE A 113 18.96 -0.96 -5.43
C ILE A 113 17.63 -1.51 -5.94
N TYR A 114 17.07 -0.90 -6.97
CA TYR A 114 15.83 -1.33 -7.60
C TYR A 114 16.03 -2.42 -8.67
N ASN A 115 17.25 -2.91 -8.84
CA ASN A 115 17.64 -3.93 -9.80
C ASN A 115 17.23 -3.62 -11.25
N MET A 116 17.50 -2.38 -11.68
CA MET A 116 17.23 -1.89 -13.03
C MET A 116 18.52 -1.60 -13.77
N GLN A 117 18.58 -1.96 -15.05
CA GLN A 117 19.63 -1.53 -15.96
C GLN A 117 19.26 -0.20 -16.63
N PRO A 118 20.28 0.56 -17.06
CA PRO A 118 20.11 1.70 -17.97
C PRO A 118 19.27 1.44 -19.23
N ASP A 119 19.18 0.19 -19.70
CA ASP A 119 18.36 -0.21 -20.85
C ASP A 119 16.95 -0.70 -20.48
N GLY A 120 16.55 -0.50 -19.21
CA GLY A 120 15.25 -0.89 -18.66
C GLY A 120 15.10 -2.39 -18.36
N LYS A 121 16.11 -3.23 -18.67
CA LYS A 121 16.07 -4.65 -18.34
C LYS A 121 16.36 -4.85 -16.85
N GLN A 122 15.76 -5.89 -16.27
CA GLN A 122 16.16 -6.34 -14.94
C GLN A 122 17.48 -7.12 -15.05
N VAL A 123 18.46 -6.78 -14.20
CA VAL A 123 19.64 -7.63 -14.01
C VAL A 123 19.23 -8.84 -13.18
N PHE A 124 19.80 -10.01 -13.45
CA PHE A 124 19.82 -11.11 -12.50
C PHE A 124 21.07 -10.94 -11.63
N PRO A 125 20.95 -10.78 -10.30
CA PRO A 125 20.31 -11.77 -9.43
C PRO A 125 19.16 -11.24 -8.55
N TYR A 126 18.32 -12.18 -8.11
CA TYR A 126 17.12 -12.00 -7.27
C TYR A 126 17.31 -11.04 -6.10
N LEU A 127 16.49 -9.99 -6.00
CA LEU A 127 16.33 -9.21 -4.77
C LEU A 127 16.04 -10.14 -3.58
N HIS A 128 16.64 -9.87 -2.42
CA HIS A 128 16.28 -10.55 -1.18
C HIS A 128 15.10 -9.80 -0.55
N TYR A 129 14.13 -10.57 -0.05
CA TYR A 129 13.00 -10.07 0.72
C TYR A 129 13.06 -10.69 2.10
N GLU A 130 13.20 -9.85 3.11
CA GLU A 130 13.24 -10.26 4.50
C GLU A 130 11.99 -9.76 5.21
N ARG A 131 11.25 -10.67 5.84
CA ARG A 131 10.06 -10.29 6.60
C ARG A 131 10.49 -9.61 7.89
N VAL A 132 9.94 -8.43 8.13
CA VAL A 132 10.15 -7.67 9.37
C VAL A 132 8.97 -7.89 10.29
N GLU A 133 9.25 -8.22 11.56
CA GLU A 133 8.20 -8.24 12.59
C GLU A 133 7.68 -6.83 12.80
N HIS A 134 6.39 -6.63 12.53
CA HIS A 134 5.72 -5.36 12.72
C HIS A 134 4.29 -5.59 13.19
N THR A 135 3.87 -4.81 14.18
CA THR A 135 2.48 -4.76 14.65
C THR A 135 1.84 -3.52 14.04
N PHE A 136 0.85 -3.73 13.18
CA PHE A 136 0.15 -2.64 12.49
C PHE A 136 -0.89 -1.97 13.40
N HIS A 137 -0.94 -0.64 13.37
CA HIS A 137 -1.93 0.16 14.10
C HIS A 137 -2.76 1.04 13.16
N ALA A 138 -3.99 1.34 13.58
CA ALA A 138 -4.84 2.28 12.88
C ALA A 138 -4.19 3.67 12.82
N GLY A 139 -4.30 4.33 11.66
CA GLY A 139 -3.69 5.63 11.37
C GLY A 139 -2.31 5.56 10.74
N GLU A 140 -1.63 4.41 10.74
CA GLU A 140 -0.36 4.23 10.03
C GLU A 140 -0.55 4.42 8.51
N VAL A 141 0.45 5.00 7.85
CA VAL A 141 0.54 5.05 6.38
C VAL A 141 1.65 4.10 5.95
N LEU A 142 1.27 3.10 5.16
CA LEU A 142 2.11 2.01 4.73
C LEU A 142 2.35 2.12 3.23
N ARG A 143 3.62 2.14 2.83
CA ARG A 143 4.03 2.04 1.43
C ARG A 143 3.99 0.57 1.01
N ASN A 144 3.24 0.23 -0.02
CA ASN A 144 3.29 -1.09 -0.65
C ASN A 144 4.52 -1.17 -1.56
N MET A 145 5.11 -2.37 -1.70
CA MET A 145 6.25 -2.61 -2.60
C MET A 145 5.97 -2.25 -4.07
N ASN A 146 4.71 -2.16 -4.48
CA ASN A 146 4.30 -1.66 -5.80
C ASN A 146 4.40 -0.13 -5.96
N GLY A 147 4.72 0.61 -4.88
CA GLY A 147 4.85 2.06 -4.86
C GLY A 147 3.62 2.84 -4.38
N SER A 148 2.47 2.19 -4.16
CA SER A 148 1.25 2.85 -3.69
C SER A 148 1.22 2.98 -2.16
N ASP A 149 0.69 4.10 -1.66
CA ASP A 149 0.52 4.36 -0.24
C ASP A 149 -0.89 4.02 0.25
N TYR A 150 -0.97 3.38 1.41
CA TYR A 150 -2.22 2.96 2.04
C TYR A 150 -2.27 3.37 3.50
N ARG A 151 -3.36 4.01 3.91
CA ARG A 151 -3.66 4.29 5.31
C ARG A 151 -4.37 3.11 5.97
N VAL A 152 -3.89 2.69 7.13
CA VAL A 152 -4.56 1.69 7.96
C VAL A 152 -5.77 2.33 8.63
N LEU A 153 -6.98 1.90 8.27
CA LEU A 153 -8.21 2.29 8.95
C LEU A 153 -8.43 1.46 10.21
N ALA A 154 -8.13 0.15 10.14
CA ALA A 154 -8.19 -0.76 11.28
C ALA A 154 -7.31 -2.00 11.05
N ALA A 155 -6.70 -2.50 12.12
CA ALA A 155 -6.14 -3.86 12.15
C ALA A 155 -7.27 -4.81 12.56
N LEU A 156 -7.75 -5.64 11.62
CA LEU A 156 -8.81 -6.61 11.87
C LEU A 156 -8.23 -7.84 12.59
N SER A 157 -7.03 -8.24 12.20
CA SER A 157 -6.17 -9.24 12.84
C SER A 157 -4.71 -8.81 12.70
N PRO A 158 -3.73 -9.54 13.27
CA PRO A 158 -2.31 -9.23 13.08
C PRO A 158 -1.86 -9.16 11.62
N GLN A 159 -2.58 -9.80 10.70
CA GLN A 159 -2.22 -9.91 9.28
C GLN A 159 -3.35 -9.50 8.33
N ASN A 160 -4.54 -9.14 8.82
CA ASN A 160 -5.62 -8.62 7.98
C ASN A 160 -5.89 -7.17 8.35
N LEU A 161 -5.71 -6.28 7.38
CA LEU A 161 -5.86 -4.84 7.57
C LEU A 161 -7.01 -4.32 6.72
N LEU A 162 -7.79 -3.42 7.29
CA LEU A 162 -8.64 -2.54 6.52
C LEU A 162 -7.81 -1.31 6.12
N LEU A 163 -7.62 -1.14 4.82
CA LEU A 163 -6.76 -0.14 4.22
C LEU A 163 -7.58 0.85 3.38
N MET A 164 -7.06 2.07 3.25
CA MET A 164 -7.55 3.06 2.30
C MET A 164 -6.38 3.53 1.45
N SER A 165 -6.50 3.40 0.14
CA SER A 165 -5.58 3.95 -0.84
C SER A 165 -5.53 5.47 -0.71
N GLU A 166 -4.34 6.04 -0.47
CA GLU A 166 -4.15 7.50 -0.42
C GLU A 166 -4.41 8.18 -1.78
N PRO A 167 -4.03 7.60 -2.94
CA PRO A 167 -4.26 8.24 -4.24
C PRO A 167 -5.74 8.44 -4.62
N ASP A 168 -6.60 7.45 -4.40
CA ASP A 168 -7.97 7.43 -4.96
C ASP A 168 -9.06 7.18 -3.91
N GLY A 169 -8.69 7.03 -2.64
CA GLY A 169 -9.63 6.77 -1.54
C GLY A 169 -10.27 5.37 -1.59
N GLN A 170 -9.76 4.46 -2.40
CA GLN A 170 -10.30 3.10 -2.49
C GLN A 170 -10.07 2.34 -1.18
N ILE A 171 -11.14 1.75 -0.64
CA ILE A 171 -11.12 0.97 0.59
C ILE A 171 -10.92 -0.51 0.24
N ILE A 172 -9.96 -1.16 0.91
CA ILE A 172 -9.48 -2.50 0.62
C ILE A 172 -9.31 -3.28 1.91
N VAL A 173 -9.70 -4.55 1.94
CA VAL A 173 -9.21 -5.49 2.97
C VAL A 173 -7.97 -6.18 2.43
N GLY A 174 -6.80 -5.85 2.98
CA GLY A 174 -5.56 -6.56 2.72
C GLY A 174 -5.48 -7.79 3.62
N ARG A 175 -5.33 -8.98 3.03
CA ARG A 175 -5.21 -10.25 3.75
C ARG A 175 -3.78 -10.78 3.68
N GLY A 176 -3.26 -11.26 4.79
CA GLY A 176 -1.87 -11.73 4.86
C GLY A 176 -0.86 -10.59 4.71
N VAL A 177 -1.19 -9.40 5.20
CA VAL A 177 -0.32 -8.23 5.15
C VAL A 177 0.92 -8.49 5.99
N ASN A 178 2.08 -8.31 5.36
CA ASN A 178 3.39 -8.42 6.00
C ASN A 178 4.27 -7.25 5.58
N LEU A 179 5.13 -6.81 6.50
CA LEU A 179 6.17 -5.84 6.22
C LEU A 179 7.43 -6.56 5.75
N TYR A 180 8.06 -6.04 4.70
CA TYR A 180 9.28 -6.57 4.13
C TYR A 180 10.34 -5.49 4.01
N GLU A 181 11.59 -5.90 4.15
CA GLU A 181 12.76 -5.19 3.68
C GLU A 181 13.28 -5.88 2.41
N ARG A 182 13.55 -5.08 1.39
CA ARG A 182 14.03 -5.52 0.07
C ARG A 182 15.39 -4.90 -0.21
N TYR A 183 16.36 -5.73 -0.58
CA TYR A 183 17.72 -5.29 -0.91
C TYR A 183 18.42 -6.22 -1.92
N PRO A 184 19.48 -5.77 -2.61
CA PRO A 184 20.27 -6.61 -3.50
C PRO A 184 20.85 -7.84 -2.79
N LYS A 185 20.65 -9.03 -3.37
CA LYS A 185 21.10 -10.28 -2.75
C LYS A 185 22.62 -10.42 -2.79
N GLY A 186 23.20 -10.79 -1.64
CA GLY A 186 24.64 -11.00 -1.50
C GLY A 186 25.40 -9.75 -1.06
N GLU A 187 24.71 -8.61 -0.95
CA GLU A 187 25.22 -7.38 -0.34
C GLU A 187 24.78 -7.31 1.12
N ARG A 188 25.58 -6.64 1.97
CA ARG A 188 25.16 -6.36 3.34
C ARG A 188 24.20 -5.18 3.28
N PRO A 189 22.94 -5.31 3.73
CA PRO A 189 22.01 -4.20 3.70
C PRO A 189 22.55 -3.04 4.54
N ASP A 190 22.55 -1.86 3.95
CA ASP A 190 22.73 -0.58 4.63
C ASP A 190 21.43 0.23 4.53
N SER A 191 21.32 1.31 5.32
CA SER A 191 20.08 2.09 5.37
C SER A 191 19.67 2.71 4.04
N ASP A 192 20.60 2.86 3.11
CA ASP A 192 20.37 3.54 1.83
C ASP A 192 20.01 2.54 0.72
N SER A 193 20.31 1.25 0.91
CA SER A 193 20.05 0.16 -0.04
C SER A 193 18.83 -0.70 0.28
N VAL A 194 18.17 -0.44 1.42
CA VAL A 194 16.97 -1.15 1.84
C VAL A 194 15.71 -0.37 1.47
N VAL A 195 14.80 -1.07 0.78
CA VAL A 195 13.43 -0.59 0.56
C VAL A 195 12.50 -1.31 1.52
N THR A 196 11.83 -0.56 2.39
CA THR A 196 10.82 -1.11 3.32
C THR A 196 9.43 -0.89 2.76
N GLY A 197 8.59 -1.92 2.77
CA GLY A 197 7.22 -1.83 2.29
C GLY A 197 6.38 -3.04 2.65
N ILE A 198 5.07 -2.90 2.55
CA ILE A 198 4.14 -4.00 2.76
C ILE A 198 3.87 -4.76 1.46
N GLU A 199 3.57 -6.05 1.62
CA GLU A 199 2.85 -6.84 0.62
C GLU A 199 1.72 -7.60 1.30
N TRP A 200 0.70 -7.99 0.53
CA TRP A 200 -0.41 -8.80 1.00
C TRP A 200 -0.68 -9.90 -0.01
N ASP A 201 -1.18 -11.04 0.47
CA ASP A 201 -1.48 -12.19 -0.38
C ASP A 201 -2.70 -11.90 -1.27
N HIS A 202 -3.74 -11.29 -0.68
CA HIS A 202 -5.01 -11.04 -1.37
C HIS A 202 -5.62 -9.70 -0.94
N GLY A 203 -6.18 -8.95 -1.90
CA GLY A 203 -6.93 -7.73 -1.65
C GLY A 203 -8.41 -7.88 -2.00
N VAL A 204 -9.30 -7.48 -1.09
CA VAL A 204 -10.75 -7.39 -1.36
C VAL A 204 -11.13 -5.92 -1.50
N TYR A 205 -11.52 -5.52 -2.71
CA TYR A 205 -11.81 -4.13 -3.06
C TYR A 205 -13.27 -3.78 -2.77
N LEU A 206 -13.50 -2.84 -1.86
CA LEU A 206 -14.84 -2.46 -1.39
C LEU A 206 -15.39 -1.21 -2.08
N GLY A 207 -14.57 -0.53 -2.89
CA GLY A 207 -14.89 0.76 -3.50
C GLY A 207 -14.57 1.94 -2.59
N ASN A 208 -15.17 3.09 -2.84
CA ASN A 208 -14.87 4.36 -2.16
C ASN A 208 -16.06 4.92 -1.34
N ASP A 209 -17.24 4.31 -1.44
CA ASP A 209 -18.43 4.73 -0.68
C ASP A 209 -18.48 4.01 0.68
N ILE A 210 -17.91 4.67 1.70
CA ILE A 210 -17.83 4.14 3.06
C ILE A 210 -19.21 3.82 3.66
N THR A 211 -20.28 4.49 3.20
CA THR A 211 -21.63 4.29 3.74
C THR A 211 -22.24 2.95 3.36
N ARG A 212 -21.66 2.28 2.36
CA ARG A 212 -22.07 0.94 1.92
C ARG A 212 -21.30 -0.18 2.60
N ILE A 213 -20.26 0.16 3.36
CA ILE A 213 -19.38 -0.80 4.00
C ILE A 213 -19.91 -1.13 5.39
N ASP A 214 -20.11 -2.41 5.62
CA ASP A 214 -20.59 -2.96 6.88
C ASP A 214 -19.39 -3.45 7.70
N PHE A 215 -18.86 -2.59 8.57
CA PHE A 215 -17.63 -2.87 9.32
C PHE A 215 -17.75 -4.04 10.29
N ASP A 216 -18.96 -4.31 10.79
CA ASP A 216 -19.22 -5.45 11.66
C ASP A 216 -19.03 -6.76 10.89
N ILE A 217 -19.54 -6.82 9.66
CA ILE A 217 -19.31 -7.97 8.76
C ILE A 217 -17.82 -8.12 8.43
N LEU A 218 -17.10 -7.03 8.18
CA LEU A 218 -15.66 -7.11 7.89
C LEU A 218 -14.86 -7.64 9.09
N LYS A 219 -15.17 -7.16 10.30
CA LYS A 219 -14.54 -7.69 11.52
C LYS A 219 -14.88 -9.16 11.71
N GLN A 220 -16.11 -9.58 11.38
CA GLN A 220 -16.51 -10.98 11.44
C GLN A 220 -15.76 -11.87 10.44
N GLU A 221 -15.62 -11.42 9.20
CA GLU A 221 -15.06 -12.24 8.11
C GLU A 221 -13.53 -12.28 8.12
N TYR A 222 -12.88 -11.16 8.49
CA TYR A 222 -11.43 -11.00 8.39
C TYR A 222 -10.74 -10.73 9.73
N GLY A 223 -11.50 -10.48 10.80
CA GLY A 223 -10.94 -10.23 12.12
C GLY A 223 -10.57 -11.50 12.87
N GLU A 224 -9.81 -11.35 13.97
CA GLU A 224 -9.63 -12.47 14.89
C GLU A 224 -10.92 -12.75 15.67
N PRO A 225 -11.26 -14.03 15.89
CA PRO A 225 -12.32 -14.37 16.81
C PRO A 225 -11.92 -13.95 18.23
N ASP A 226 -12.63 -12.95 18.77
CA ASP A 226 -12.50 -12.51 20.17
C ASP A 226 -12.32 -13.72 21.12
N ARG A 227 -11.16 -13.79 21.78
CA ARG A 227 -10.88 -14.83 22.78
C ARG A 227 -11.57 -14.44 24.08
N ALA A 228 -12.54 -15.24 24.51
CA ALA A 228 -13.11 -15.10 25.85
C ALA A 228 -12.12 -15.67 26.89
N GLU A 229 -11.49 -14.81 27.68
CA GLU A 229 -10.58 -15.20 28.77
C GLU A 229 -11.29 -15.30 30.12
N ASN A 230 -12.47 -14.68 30.22
CA ASN A 230 -13.33 -14.76 31.39
C ASN A 230 -14.82 -14.73 30.99
N VAL A 231 -15.71 -14.90 31.97
CA VAL A 231 -17.17 -14.92 31.75
C VAL A 231 -17.69 -13.59 31.18
N SER A 232 -17.11 -12.46 31.55
CA SER A 232 -17.50 -11.15 30.99
C SER A 232 -17.15 -11.08 29.49
N ASP A 233 -15.97 -11.54 29.12
CA ASP A 233 -15.55 -11.61 27.71
C ASP A 233 -16.43 -12.59 26.93
N LEU A 234 -16.79 -13.74 27.53
CA LEU A 234 -17.75 -14.67 26.93
C LEU A 234 -19.08 -13.97 26.66
N ARG A 235 -19.62 -13.24 27.64
CA ARG A 235 -20.89 -12.53 27.46
C ARG A 235 -20.82 -11.51 26.33
N ASN A 236 -19.67 -10.84 26.16
CA ASN A 236 -19.45 -9.95 25.01
C ASN A 236 -19.41 -10.71 23.68
N VAL A 237 -18.75 -11.87 23.63
CA VAL A 237 -18.73 -12.76 22.45
C VAL A 237 -20.14 -13.25 22.12
N VAL A 238 -20.89 -13.73 23.12
CA VAL A 238 -22.27 -14.21 22.96
C VAL A 238 -23.18 -13.09 22.48
N ARG A 239 -23.04 -11.88 23.04
CA ARG A 239 -23.76 -10.67 22.57
C ARG A 239 -23.47 -10.36 21.11
N ARG A 240 -22.19 -10.37 20.73
CA ARG A 240 -21.77 -10.13 19.35
C ARG A 240 -22.32 -11.20 18.40
N ASP A 241 -22.21 -12.48 18.77
CA ASP A 241 -22.67 -13.60 17.94
C ASP A 241 -24.21 -13.59 17.76
N PHE A 242 -24.96 -13.13 18.76
CA PHE A 242 -26.40 -12.86 18.63
C PHE A 242 -26.67 -11.77 17.60
N TRP A 243 -26.05 -10.60 17.76
CA TRP A 243 -26.25 -9.46 16.86
C TRP A 243 -25.80 -9.75 15.43
N MET A 244 -24.78 -10.60 15.25
CA MET A 244 -24.35 -11.11 13.96
C MET A 244 -25.49 -11.77 13.18
N GLN A 245 -26.20 -12.71 13.82
CA GLN A 245 -27.34 -13.37 13.19
C GLN A 245 -28.55 -12.43 13.06
N LYS A 246 -28.75 -11.54 14.04
CA LYS A 246 -29.84 -10.56 14.02
C LYS A 246 -29.71 -9.57 12.87
N ASN A 247 -28.50 -9.09 12.59
CA ASN A 247 -28.23 -8.19 11.48
C ASN A 247 -28.53 -8.85 10.13
N VAL A 248 -28.18 -10.14 9.96
CA VAL A 248 -28.54 -10.91 8.76
C VAL A 248 -30.05 -11.09 8.64
N GLU A 249 -30.73 -11.44 9.73
CA GLU A 249 -32.19 -11.61 9.80
C GLU A 249 -32.95 -10.33 9.40
N GLN A 250 -32.47 -9.17 9.83
CA GLN A 250 -33.10 -7.87 9.57
C GLN A 250 -32.74 -7.25 8.22
N LYS A 251 -31.72 -7.76 7.51
CA LYS A 251 -31.23 -7.16 6.26
C LYS A 251 -32.20 -7.44 5.10
N GLU A 252 -33.14 -6.53 4.85
CA GLU A 252 -34.24 -6.70 3.86
C GLU A 252 -33.78 -7.11 2.46
N ARG A 253 -32.60 -6.64 2.05
CA ARG A 253 -31.98 -6.96 0.74
C ARG A 253 -31.53 -8.41 0.62
N MET A 254 -31.50 -9.18 1.72
CA MET A 254 -31.12 -10.59 1.72
C MET A 254 -32.29 -11.49 1.33
N PRO A 255 -32.05 -12.60 0.61
CA PRO A 255 -33.08 -13.57 0.28
C PRO A 255 -33.81 -14.08 1.52
N HIS A 256 -35.13 -14.25 1.43
CA HIS A 256 -35.98 -14.67 2.55
C HIS A 256 -35.51 -15.98 3.20
N ARG A 257 -34.96 -16.91 2.42
CA ARG A 257 -34.41 -18.18 2.95
C ARG A 257 -33.21 -17.95 3.88
N VAL A 258 -32.34 -17.00 3.54
CA VAL A 258 -31.16 -16.67 4.35
C VAL A 258 -31.57 -15.97 5.63
N ARG A 259 -32.53 -15.03 5.54
CA ARG A 259 -33.09 -14.37 6.73
C ARG A 259 -33.76 -15.34 7.69
N ASN A 260 -34.53 -16.30 7.17
CA ASN A 260 -35.13 -17.35 7.98
C ASN A 260 -34.09 -18.27 8.64
N ALA A 261 -33.06 -18.67 7.89
CA ALA A 261 -31.99 -19.50 8.46
C ALA A 261 -31.26 -18.78 9.60
N ALA A 262 -31.03 -17.46 9.47
CA ALA A 262 -30.48 -16.65 10.55
C ALA A 262 -31.42 -16.58 11.76
N ARG A 263 -32.73 -16.42 11.54
CA ARG A 263 -33.74 -16.47 12.60
C ARG A 263 -33.75 -17.82 13.32
N ASP A 264 -33.75 -18.92 12.58
CA ASP A 264 -33.71 -20.27 13.15
C ASP A 264 -32.43 -20.49 13.94
N CYS A 265 -31.30 -19.95 13.46
CA CYS A 265 -30.03 -19.97 14.19
C CYS A 265 -30.12 -19.22 15.54
N LEU A 266 -30.80 -18.06 15.56
CA LEU A 266 -31.03 -17.30 16.79
C LEU A 266 -31.82 -18.11 17.82
N GLU A 267 -32.95 -18.67 17.40
CA GLU A 267 -33.82 -19.48 18.26
C GLU A 267 -33.10 -20.74 18.76
N ASN A 268 -32.37 -21.44 17.89
CA ASN A 268 -31.69 -22.69 18.27
C ASN A 268 -30.48 -22.47 19.18
N THR A 269 -29.73 -21.38 18.97
CA THR A 269 -28.47 -21.14 19.68
C THR A 269 -28.68 -20.36 20.97
N PHE A 270 -29.53 -19.33 20.93
CA PHE A 270 -29.74 -18.41 22.05
C PHE A 270 -31.09 -18.61 22.73
N GLY A 271 -31.97 -19.47 22.18
CA GLY A 271 -33.32 -19.70 22.72
C GLY A 271 -34.30 -18.56 22.46
N THR A 272 -33.90 -17.56 21.68
CA THR A 272 -34.72 -16.41 21.32
C THR A 272 -34.16 -15.67 20.11
N SER A 273 -35.03 -15.08 19.29
CA SER A 273 -34.67 -14.07 18.28
C SER A 273 -34.98 -12.63 18.72
N GLU A 274 -35.51 -12.43 19.94
CA GLU A 274 -35.91 -11.12 20.47
C GLU A 274 -34.78 -10.47 21.29
N PRO A 275 -34.26 -9.30 20.87
CA PRO A 275 -33.11 -8.66 21.53
C PRO A 275 -33.30 -8.40 23.03
N GLU A 276 -34.49 -7.92 23.44
CA GLU A 276 -34.77 -7.64 24.85
C GLU A 276 -34.80 -8.89 25.72
N VAL A 277 -35.22 -10.02 25.15
CA VAL A 277 -35.25 -11.31 25.85
C VAL A 277 -33.82 -11.84 25.96
N PHE A 278 -33.05 -11.74 24.88
CA PHE A 278 -31.64 -12.11 24.85
C PHE A 278 -30.82 -11.35 25.90
N ASP A 279 -30.93 -10.02 25.96
CA ASP A 279 -30.17 -9.22 26.92
C ASP A 279 -30.49 -9.60 28.36
N LYS A 280 -31.78 -9.84 28.68
CA LYS A 280 -32.20 -10.34 30.01
C LYS A 280 -31.63 -11.72 30.34
N MET A 281 -31.53 -12.61 29.35
CA MET A 281 -30.96 -13.95 29.54
C MET A 281 -29.43 -13.89 29.73
N LEU A 282 -28.77 -13.02 28.96
CA LEU A 282 -27.34 -12.76 29.05
C LEU A 282 -26.94 -12.19 30.41
N ASP A 283 -27.68 -11.20 30.91
CA ASP A 283 -27.42 -10.58 32.21
C ASP A 283 -27.61 -11.56 33.37
N LYS A 284 -28.61 -12.45 33.24
CA LYS A 284 -28.88 -13.54 34.19
C LYS A 284 -27.85 -14.69 34.12
N GLY A 285 -26.89 -14.64 33.20
CA GLY A 285 -25.84 -15.65 33.06
C GLY A 285 -26.31 -16.97 32.46
N ILE A 286 -27.45 -17.00 31.75
CA ILE A 286 -27.98 -18.22 31.13
C ILE A 286 -26.98 -18.85 30.16
N TYR A 287 -26.14 -18.02 29.52
CA TYR A 287 -25.13 -18.46 28.56
C TYR A 287 -23.75 -18.72 29.18
N ASP A 288 -23.56 -18.51 30.48
CA ASP A 288 -22.25 -18.67 31.14
C ASP A 288 -21.76 -20.13 31.07
N GLY A 289 -22.67 -21.10 31.01
CA GLY A 289 -22.35 -22.52 30.81
C GLY A 289 -21.64 -22.81 29.48
N MET A 290 -21.77 -21.92 28.48
CA MET A 290 -21.03 -22.04 27.21
C MET A 290 -19.52 -21.81 27.38
N TYR A 291 -19.09 -21.20 28.50
CA TYR A 291 -17.68 -21.01 28.82
C TYR A 291 -17.03 -22.35 29.20
N HIS A 292 -17.67 -23.10 30.10
CA HIS A 292 -17.17 -24.38 30.57
C HIS A 292 -17.10 -25.42 29.44
N ALA A 293 -18.09 -25.46 28.54
CA ALA A 293 -18.05 -26.33 27.36
C ALA A 293 -16.89 -25.98 26.41
N LYS A 294 -16.55 -24.69 26.27
CA LYS A 294 -15.39 -24.23 25.46
C LYS A 294 -14.05 -24.54 26.15
N GLU A 295 -13.96 -24.47 27.48
CA GLU A 295 -12.76 -24.89 28.23
C GLU A 295 -12.52 -26.39 28.14
N GLU A 296 -13.57 -27.22 28.27
CA GLU A 296 -13.48 -28.67 28.12
C GLU A 296 -13.02 -29.06 26.69
N GLN A 297 -13.57 -28.42 25.65
CA GLN A 297 -13.11 -28.62 24.26
C GLN A 297 -11.66 -28.17 24.04
N LYS A 298 -11.20 -27.10 24.71
CA LYS A 298 -9.79 -26.67 24.68
C LYS A 298 -8.85 -27.67 25.34
N GLN A 299 -9.26 -28.29 26.45
CA GLN A 299 -8.47 -29.34 27.11
C GLN A 299 -8.37 -30.60 26.24
N ILE A 300 -9.46 -31.00 25.58
CA ILE A 300 -9.48 -32.16 24.68
C ILE A 300 -8.63 -31.91 23.43
N SER A 301 -8.70 -30.72 22.83
CA SER A 301 -7.89 -30.36 21.66
C SER A 301 -6.41 -30.06 21.99
N GLY A 302 -6.12 -29.64 23.22
CA GLY A 302 -4.75 -29.44 23.72
C GLY A 302 -4.00 -30.73 24.05
N GLN A 303 -4.69 -31.87 24.20
CA GLN A 303 -4.08 -33.19 24.43
C GLN A 303 -3.70 -33.95 23.14
N GLN A 304 -4.03 -33.42 21.95
CA GLN A 304 -3.68 -34.01 20.65
C GLN A 304 -2.45 -33.37 19.98
N ARG A 305 -1.48 -32.86 20.75
CA ARG A 305 -0.17 -32.46 20.22
C ARG A 305 0.96 -33.17 20.94
#